data_AF-A0ABD5MGP6-F1
#
_entry.id   AF-A0ABD5MGP6-F1
#
_cell.length_a   1.000
_cell.length_b   1.000
_cell.length_c   1.000
_cell.angle_alpha   90.00
_cell.angle_beta   90.00
_cell.angle_gamma   90.00
#
_symmetry.space_group_name_H-M   'P 1'
#
loop_
_entity.id
_entity.type
_entity.pdbx_description
1 polymer ?
#
loop_
_entity_poly.entity_id
_entity_poly.type
_entity_poly.pdbx_seq_one_letter_code
_entity_poly.pdbx_strand_id
1 'polypeptide(L)' 'MPNYPAQAALIEALRDWRRHVVALAGVALAFGVASSLGSNVAYYTAALITFTIWMAWFVLTAVEVIRLADL' A
#
# COMPACT_ATOMS: atom_id res chain seq x y z
N MET A 1 30.76 6.45 6.29
CA MET A 1 29.43 5.83 6.19
C MET A 1 28.80 6.41 4.95
N PRO A 2 28.54 5.64 3.88
CA PRO A 2 27.86 6.19 2.72
C PRO A 2 26.44 6.54 3.18
N ASN A 3 26.18 7.84 3.36
CA ASN A 3 24.87 8.36 3.63
C ASN A 3 24.10 8.30 2.30
N TYR A 4 23.49 7.17 1.95
CA TYR A 4 22.48 7.20 0.89
C TYR A 4 21.39 8.16 1.39
N PRO A 5 21.14 9.29 0.71
CA PRO A 5 20.22 10.28 1.23
C PRO A 5 18.86 9.61 1.39
N ALA A 6 18.28 9.65 2.59
CA ALA A 6 17.01 8.98 2.92
C ALA A 6 15.90 9.30 1.89
N GLN A 7 15.98 10.48 1.26
CA GLN A 7 15.11 10.91 0.18
C GLN A 7 15.29 10.08 -1.11
N ALA A 8 16.51 9.72 -1.49
CA ALA A 8 16.79 8.87 -2.64
C ALA A 8 16.33 7.41 -2.39
N ALA A 9 16.53 6.88 -1.18
CA ALA A 9 16.02 5.57 -0.78
C ALA A 9 14.48 5.54 -0.82
N LEU A 10 13.82 6.61 -0.38
CA LEU A 10 12.36 6.74 -0.46
C LEU A 10 11.87 6.82 -1.92
N ILE A 11 12.54 7.61 -2.77
CA ILE A 11 12.18 7.72 -4.19
C ILE A 11 12.30 6.37 -4.90
N GLU A 12 13.39 5.63 -4.64
CA GLU A 12 13.63 4.33 -5.25
C GLU A 12 12.59 3.29 -4.75
N ALA A 13 12.29 3.28 -3.45
CA ALA A 13 11.26 2.41 -2.86
C ALA A 13 9.85 2.70 -3.40
N LEU A 14 9.52 3.96 -3.67
CA LEU A 14 8.26 4.38 -4.28
C LEU A 14 8.23 4.24 -5.80
N ARG A 15 9.37 3.91 -6.44
CA ARG A 15 9.45 3.78 -7.90
C ARG A 15 8.73 2.55 -8.44
N ASP A 16 8.45 1.57 -7.58
CA ASP A 16 7.71 0.37 -7.98
C ASP A 16 6.20 0.66 -8.09
N TRP A 17 5.83 1.35 -9.17
CA TRP A 17 4.46 1.69 -9.53
C TRP A 17 3.51 0.49 -9.51
N ARG A 18 4.03 -0.72 -9.74
CA ARG A 18 3.26 -1.96 -9.76
C ARG A 18 2.66 -2.26 -8.39
N ARG A 19 3.38 -1.99 -7.29
CA ARG A 19 2.84 -2.14 -5.92
C ARG A 19 1.69 -1.17 -5.65
N HIS A 20 1.79 0.06 -6.16
CA HIS A 20 0.78 1.09 -5.98
C HIS A 20 -0.49 0.74 -6.76
N VAL A 21 -0.34 0.29 -8.00
CA VAL A 21 -1.47 -0.14 -8.85
C VAL A 21 -2.18 -1.36 -8.26
N VAL A 22 -1.45 -2.34 -7.73
CA VAL A 22 -2.07 -3.52 -7.09
C VAL A 22 -2.87 -3.12 -5.84
N ALA A 23 -2.32 -2.23 -5.01
CA ALA A 23 -3.04 -1.72 -3.84
C ALA A 23 -4.32 -0.98 -4.24
N LEU A 24 -4.24 -0.08 -5.22
CA LEU A 24 -5.39 0.66 -5.73
C LEU A 24 -6.45 -0.26 -6.36
N ALA A 25 -6.03 -1.25 -7.14
CA ALA A 25 -6.92 -2.24 -7.73
C ALA A 25 -7.65 -3.07 -6.65
N GLY A 26 -6.95 -3.46 -5.59
CA GLY A 26 -7.55 -4.17 -4.46
C GLY A 26 -8.63 -3.34 -3.74
N VAL A 27 -8.36 -2.05 -3.51
CA VAL A 27 -9.33 -1.12 -2.90
C VAL A 27 -10.54 -0.91 -3.82
N ALA A 28 -10.31 -0.67 -5.10
CA ALA A 28 -11.38 -0.48 -6.08
C ALA A 28 -12.29 -1.71 -6.19
N LEU A 29 -11.70 -2.91 -6.21
CA LEU A 29 -12.44 -4.17 -6.20
C LEU A 29 -13.27 -4.34 -4.93
N ALA A 30 -12.69 -4.09 -3.75
CA ALA A 30 -13.39 -4.23 -2.48
C ALA A 30 -14.62 -3.32 -2.40
N PHE A 31 -14.49 -2.06 -2.77
CA PHE A 31 -15.61 -1.11 -2.77
C PHE A 31 -16.60 -1.36 -3.93
N GLY A 32 -16.13 -1.84 -5.08
CA GLY A 32 -17.00 -2.25 -6.19
C GLY A 32 -17.90 -3.44 -5.85
N VAL A 33 -17.38 -4.41 -5.08
CA VAL A 33 -18.18 -5.52 -4.55
C VAL A 33 -19.12 -5.04 -3.44
N ALA A 34 -18.67 -4.16 -2.56
CA ALA A 34 -19.55 -3.64 -1.50
C ALA A 34 -20.71 -2.81 -2.05
N SER A 35 -20.47 -2.00 -3.08
CA SER A 35 -21.50 -1.17 -3.71
C SER A 35 -22.57 -1.99 -4.43
N SER A 36 -22.20 -3.14 -5.03
CA SER A 36 -23.18 -4.03 -5.67
C SER A 36 -24.06 -4.78 -4.67
N LEU A 37 -23.59 -4.96 -3.43
CA LEU A 37 -24.34 -5.60 -2.34
C LEU A 37 -25.24 -4.62 -1.57
N GLY A 38 -24.92 -3.33 -1.56
CA GLY A 38 -25.76 -2.28 -0.96
C GLY A 38 -25.99 -2.39 0.56
N SER A 39 -25.17 -3.18 1.28
CA SER A 39 -25.34 -3.41 2.73
C SER A 39 -24.26 -2.71 3.55
N ASN A 40 -24.64 -2.19 4.72
CA ASN A 40 -23.70 -1.55 5.66
C ASN A 40 -22.56 -2.51 6.06
N VAL A 41 -22.87 -3.80 6.25
CA VAL A 41 -21.87 -4.84 6.57
C VAL A 41 -20.84 -4.99 5.46
N ALA A 42 -21.26 -4.95 4.18
CA ALA A 42 -20.35 -5.03 3.05
C ALA A 42 -19.41 -3.81 2.99
N TYR A 43 -19.92 -2.60 3.27
CA TYR A 43 -19.08 -1.40 3.34
C TYR A 43 -18.07 -1.43 4.50
N TYR A 44 -18.47 -1.87 5.70
CA TYR A 44 -17.52 -2.03 6.81
C TYR A 44 -16.44 -3.06 6.49
N THR A 45 -16.82 -4.17 5.85
CA THR A 45 -15.86 -5.20 5.42
C THR A 45 -14.90 -4.67 4.36
N ALA A 46 -15.40 -3.93 3.36
CA ALA A 46 -14.56 -3.29 2.34
C ALA A 46 -13.59 -2.27 2.93
N ALA A 47 -14.03 -1.49 3.92
CA ALA A 47 -13.16 -0.58 4.66
C ALA A 47 -12.05 -1.33 5.40
N LEU A 48 -12.37 -2.47 6.04
CA LEU A 48 -11.40 -3.29 6.77
C LEU A 48 -10.37 -3.95 5.83
N ILE A 49 -10.83 -4.43 4.67
CA ILE A 49 -9.95 -4.95 3.60
C ILE A 49 -9.03 -3.85 3.09
N THR A 50 -9.59 -2.67 2.79
CA THR A 50 -8.85 -1.50 2.31
C THR A 50 -7.77 -1.08 3.31
N PHE A 51 -8.13 -1.00 4.59
CA PHE A 51 -7.19 -0.70 5.67
C PHE A 51 -6.04 -1.71 5.71
N THR A 52 -6.36 -2.99 5.61
CA THR A 52 -5.35 -4.07 5.61
C THR A 52 -4.39 -3.97 4.42
N ILE A 53 -4.92 -3.70 3.23
CA ILE A 53 -4.12 -3.49 2.00
C ILE A 53 -3.16 -2.31 2.19
N TRP A 54 -3.66 -1.19 2.73
CA TRP A 54 -2.84 -0.01 3.00
C TRP A 54 -1.76 -0.28 4.04
N MET A 55 -2.08 -1.01 5.11
CA MET A 55 -1.09 -1.37 6.14
C MET A 55 0.00 -2.29 5.59
N ALA A 56 -0.37 -3.30 4.80
CA ALA A 56 0.60 -4.17 4.14
C ALA A 56 1.51 -3.40 3.18
N TRP A 57 0.93 -2.50 2.37
CA TRP A 57 1.70 -1.64 1.48
C TRP A 57 2.67 -0.74 2.28
N PHE A 58 2.20 -0.09 3.35
CA PHE A 58 3.02 0.77 4.19
C PHE A 58 4.20 0.03 4.81
N VAL A 59 3.97 -1.15 5.40
CA VAL A 59 5.02 -1.96 6.02
C VAL A 59 6.06 -2.40 4.99
N LEU A 60 5.63 -2.87 3.82
CA LEU A 60 6.53 -3.30 2.76
C LEU A 60 7.39 -2.15 2.22
N THR A 61 6.82 -0.95 2.10
CA THR A 61 7.55 0.25 1.71
C THR A 61 8.55 0.66 2.80
N ALA A 62 8.15 0.67 4.07
CA ALA A 62 9.03 1.01 5.19
C ALA A 62 10.22 0.05 5.30
N VAL A 63 9.99 -1.26 5.16
CA VAL A 63 11.05 -2.28 5.16
C VAL A 63 12.03 -2.05 4.01
N GLU A 64 11.55 -1.73 2.82
CA GLU A 64 12.42 -1.48 1.66
C GLU A 64 13.24 -0.20 1.85
N VAL A 65 12.64 0.87 2.41
CA VAL A 65 13.35 2.11 2.71
C VAL A 65 14.47 1.88 3.72
N ILE A 66 14.20 1.14 4.81
CA ILE A 66 15.22 0.81 5.82
C ILE A 66 16.35 0.00 5.16
N ARG A 67 16.00 -1.02 4.37
CA ARG A 67 16.97 -1.84 3.65
C ARG A 67 17.86 -1.03 2.71
N LEU A 68 17.31 -0.06 1.99
CA LEU A 68 18.06 0.81 1.08
C LEU A 68 18.88 1.88 1.81
N ALA A 69 18.46 2.29 3.01
CA ALA A 69 19.19 3.26 3.82
C ALA A 69 20.38 2.64 4.59
N ASP A 70 20.31 1.34 4.89
CA ASP A 70 21.40 0.58 5.54
C ASP A 70 22.52 0.14 4.58
N LEU A 71 22.30 0.24 3.25
CA LEU A 71 23.25 -0.11 2.19
C LEU A 71 24.13 1.09 1.76
#